data_AF-A0A6N7TRX3-F1
#
_entry.id   AF-A0A6N7TRX3-F1
#
_cell.length_a   1.000
_cell.length_b   1.000
_cell.length_c   1.000
_cell.angle_alpha   90.00
_cell.angle_beta   90.00
_cell.angle_gamma   90.00
#
_symmetry.space_group_name_H-M   'P 1'
#
loop_
_entity.id
_entity.type
_entity.pdbx_description
1 polymer ?
#
loop_
_entity_poly.entity_id
_entity_poly.type
_entity_poly.pdbx_seq_one_letter_code
_entity_poly.pdbx_strand_id
1 'polypeptide(L)' 'IVDSRYRSRKPLIVTTNLTLDEIRHPQDTPHARIYDRLLEICVPISCIGVSFRKETAQEKLERMKRLIG' A
#
# COMPACT_ATOMS: atom_id res chain seq x y z
N ILE A 1 5.11 14.76 -8.53
CA ILE A 1 5.22 14.78 -7.05
C ILE A 1 6.45 13.99 -6.57
N VAL A 2 6.55 12.69 -6.87
CA VAL A 2 7.69 11.83 -6.44
C VAL A 2 9.05 12.44 -6.80
N ASP A 3 9.25 12.83 -8.07
CA ASP A 3 10.50 13.47 -8.54
C ASP A 3 10.87 14.73 -7.74
N SER A 4 9.90 15.59 -7.43
CA SER A 4 10.14 16.82 -6.66
C SER A 4 10.55 16.53 -5.21
N ARG A 5 9.92 15.54 -4.56
CA ARG A 5 10.28 15.11 -3.19
C ARG A 5 11.66 14.44 -3.15
N TYR A 6 11.93 13.60 -4.13
CA TYR A 6 13.24 12.97 -4.34
C TYR A 6 14.35 14.03 -4.47
N ARG A 7 14.21 15.00 -5.39
CA ARG A 7 15.21 16.07 -5.59
C ARG A 7 15.37 16.98 -4.38
N SER A 8 14.28 17.28 -3.68
CA SER A 8 14.31 18.12 -2.48
C SER A 8 14.69 17.36 -1.19
N ARG A 9 14.94 16.04 -1.28
CA ARG A 9 15.25 15.15 -0.15
C ARG A 9 14.25 15.26 1.00
N LYS A 10 12.99 15.53 0.69
CA LYS A 10 11.92 15.59 1.69
C LYS A 10 11.32 14.21 1.89
N PRO A 11 11.01 13.81 3.13
CA PRO A 11 10.46 12.48 3.40
C PRO A 11 9.13 12.25 2.68
N LEU A 12 8.88 10.99 2.34
CA LEU A 12 7.68 10.53 1.68
C LEU A 12 7.27 9.16 2.26
N ILE A 13 6.01 9.03 2.64
CA ILE A 13 5.38 7.76 2.99
C ILE A 13 4.42 7.41 1.86
N VAL A 14 4.55 6.19 1.33
CA VAL A 14 3.72 5.68 0.23
C VAL A 14 3.06 4.38 0.66
N THR A 15 1.77 4.25 0.36
CA THR A 15 1.01 3.00 0.50
C THR A 15 0.58 2.55 -0.88
N THR A 16 0.74 1.26 -1.18
CA THR A 16 0.31 0.66 -2.44
C THR A 16 -0.20 -0.75 -2.21
N ASN A 17 -1.09 -1.20 -3.08
CA ASN A 17 -1.56 -2.59 -3.10
C ASN A 17 -0.71 -3.47 -4.03
N LEU A 18 0.33 -2.91 -4.65
CA LEU A 18 1.29 -3.67 -5.44
C LEU A 18 2.24 -4.43 -4.52
N THR A 19 2.54 -5.66 -4.91
CA THR A 19 3.61 -6.45 -4.33
C THR A 19 4.97 -5.82 -4.60
N LEU A 20 5.97 -6.17 -3.79
CA LEU A 20 7.34 -5.72 -4.02
C LEU A 20 7.88 -6.19 -5.38
N ASP A 21 7.41 -7.33 -5.88
CA ASP A 21 7.83 -7.85 -7.18
C ASP A 21 7.28 -7.00 -8.34
N GLU A 22 6.01 -6.63 -8.30
CA GLU A 22 5.39 -5.73 -9.29
C GLU A 22 6.06 -4.34 -9.32
N ILE A 23 6.55 -3.87 -8.17
CA ILE A 23 7.32 -2.61 -8.07
C ILE A 23 8.71 -2.75 -8.69
N ARG A 24 9.35 -3.93 -8.56
CA ARG A 24 10.68 -4.21 -9.11
C ARG A 24 10.64 -4.52 -10.61
N HIS A 25 9.53 -5.07 -11.11
CA HIS A 25 9.34 -5.48 -12.50
C HIS A 25 8.16 -4.75 -13.18
N PRO A 26 8.21 -3.41 -13.29
CA PRO A 26 7.14 -2.66 -13.94
C PRO A 26 7.09 -2.90 -15.45
N GLN A 27 5.88 -2.87 -16.00
CA GLN A 27 5.63 -3.14 -17.43
C GLN A 27 5.90 -1.92 -18.34
N ASP A 28 5.98 -0.71 -17.78
CA ASP A 28 6.19 0.51 -18.55
C ASP A 28 7.29 1.42 -17.99
N THR A 29 7.82 2.26 -18.88
CA THR A 29 8.92 3.20 -18.59
C THR A 29 8.55 4.29 -17.57
N PRO A 30 7.33 4.86 -17.55
CA PRO A 30 6.92 5.78 -16.50
C PRO A 30 6.97 5.17 -15.10
N HIS A 31 6.40 3.99 -14.89
CA HIS A 31 6.37 3.31 -13.60
C HIS A 31 7.77 2.86 -13.18
N ALA A 32 8.59 2.38 -14.11
CA ALA A 32 10.02 2.10 -13.85
C ALA A 32 10.74 3.30 -13.20
N ARG A 33 10.57 4.50 -13.77
CA ARG A 33 11.20 5.72 -13.24
C ARG A 33 10.63 6.18 -11.90
N ILE A 34 9.35 5.90 -11.63
CA ILE A 34 8.73 6.26 -10.36
C ILE A 34 9.20 5.29 -9.27
N TYR A 35 9.15 3.99 -9.54
CA TYR A 35 9.46 2.94 -8.58
C TYR A 35 10.94 2.90 -8.23
N ASP A 36 11.84 3.13 -9.18
CA ASP A 36 13.28 3.26 -8.92
C ASP A 36 13.59 4.32 -7.85
N ARG A 37 12.99 5.51 -7.98
CA ARG A 37 13.15 6.60 -6.99
C ARG A 37 12.52 6.29 -5.64
N LEU A 38 11.39 5.57 -5.62
CA LEU A 38 10.76 5.14 -4.38
C LEU A 38 11.63 4.11 -3.67
N LEU A 39 12.20 3.14 -4.39
CA LEU A 39 13.09 2.12 -3.83
C LEU A 39 14.40 2.72 -3.30
N GLU A 40 14.85 3.83 -3.88
CA GLU A 40 16.04 4.55 -3.39
C GLU A 40 15.79 5.27 -2.05
N ILE A 41 14.61 5.87 -1.85
CA ILE A 41 14.34 6.73 -0.67
C ILE A 41 13.40 6.12 0.37
N CYS A 42 12.73 5.01 0.06
CA CYS A 42 11.78 4.34 0.94
C CYS A 42 12.23 2.92 1.27
N VAL A 43 12.00 2.50 2.52
CA VAL A 43 12.17 1.11 2.95
C VAL A 43 10.83 0.38 2.77
N PRO A 44 10.76 -0.70 1.97
CA PRO A 44 9.51 -1.41 1.73
C PRO A 44 9.07 -2.21 2.96
N ILE A 45 7.78 -2.10 3.31
CA ILE A 45 7.14 -2.89 4.37
C ILE A 45 5.97 -3.65 3.73
N SER A 46 5.94 -4.97 3.93
CA SER A 46 4.84 -5.80 3.45
C SER A 46 3.78 -5.95 4.53
N CYS A 47 2.57 -5.45 4.27
CA CYS A 47 1.42 -5.60 5.15
C CYS A 47 0.59 -6.81 4.68
N ILE A 48 0.87 -7.97 5.25
CA ILE A 48 0.17 -9.23 4.94
C ILE A 48 -0.93 -9.46 5.98
N GLY A 49 -2.10 -9.92 5.53
CA GLY A 49 -3.21 -10.27 6.43
C GLY A 49 -4.58 -10.06 5.80
N VAL A 50 -5.62 -10.35 6.58
CA VAL A 50 -7.00 -10.07 6.18
C VAL A 50 -7.27 -8.57 6.22
N SER A 51 -8.15 -8.10 5.34
CA SER A 51 -8.57 -6.70 5.39
C SER A 51 -9.33 -6.43 6.68
N PHE A 52 -8.84 -5.52 7.51
CA PHE A 52 -9.54 -5.03 8.71
C PHE A 52 -10.98 -4.62 8.40
N ARG A 53 -11.24 -4.08 7.21
CA ARG A 53 -12.60 -3.72 6.77
C ARG A 53 -13.54 -4.93 6.70
N LYS A 54 -13.05 -6.07 6.20
CA LYS A 54 -13.82 -7.32 6.13
C LYS A 54 -14.08 -7.88 7.53
N GLU A 55 -13.07 -7.85 8.38
CA GLU A 55 -13.18 -8.28 9.78
C GLU A 55 -14.23 -7.46 10.54
N THR A 56 -14.14 -6.13 10.48
CA THR A 56 -15.14 -5.24 11.11
C THR A 56 -16.55 -5.44 10.54
N ALA A 57 -16.69 -5.72 9.24
CA ALA A 57 -18.00 -6.01 8.65
C ALA A 57 -18.59 -7.32 9.20
N GLN A 58 -17.76 -8.35 9.36
CA GLN A 58 -18.18 -9.62 9.95
C GLN A 58 -18.59 -9.45 11.42
N GLU A 59 -17.80 -8.72 12.21
CA GLU A 59 -18.12 -8.43 13.61
C GLU A 59 -19.46 -7.69 13.76
N LYS A 60 -19.71 -6.71 12.89
CA LYS A 60 -20.97 -5.97 12.87
C LYS A 60 -22.15 -6.89 12.57
N LEU A 61 -21.99 -7.80 11.61
CA LEU A 61 -23.01 -8.81 11.27
C LEU A 61 -23.27 -9.75 12.45
N GLU A 62 -22.22 -10.28 13.09
CA GLU A 62 -22.35 -11.20 14.24
C GLU A 62 -22.96 -10.49 15.46
N ARG A 63 -22.69 -9.21 15.66
CA ARG A 63 -23.36 -8.40 16.68
C ARG A 63 -24.84 -8.23 16.36
N MET A 64 -25.18 -7.97 15.11
CA MET A 64 -26.58 -7.83 14.68
C MET A 64 -27.36 -9.13 14.87
N LYS A 65 -26.80 -10.28 14.48
CA LYS A 65 -27.42 -11.60 14.71
C LYS A 65 -27.76 -11.83 16.18
N ARG A 66 -26.84 -11.47 17.09
CA ARG A 66 -27.06 -11.57 18.55
C ARG A 66 -28.12 -10.64 19.12
N LEU A 67 -28.49 -9.58 18.41
CA LEU A 67 -29.52 -8.63 18.84
C LEU A 67 -30.91 -8.99 18.31
N ILE A 68 -30.98 -9.80 17.25
CA ILE A 68 -32.23 -10.13 16.55
C ILE A 68 -32.65 -11.59 16.78
N GLY A 69 -31.71 -12.48 17.15
CA GLY A 69 -32.00 -13.83 17.65
C GLY A 69 -32.08 -13.88 19.16
#